data_AF-X0XS62-F1
#
_entry.id   AF-X0XS62-F1
#
_cell.length_a   1.000
_cell.length_b   1.000
_cell.length_c   1.000
_cell.angle_alpha   90.00
_cell.angle_beta   90.00
_cell.angle_gamma   90.00
#
_symmetry.space_group_name_H-M   'P 1'
#
loop_
_entity.id
_entity.type
_entity.pdbx_description
1 polymer ?
#
loop_
_entity_poly.entity_id
_entity_poly.type
_entity_poly.pdbx_seq_one_letter_code
_entity_poly.pdbx_strand_id
1 'polypeptide(L)'
;MSEINSTRKELIEKYPFMSYVTYGGNGYLGIIQNHNPVITCMYHFDSLTQDADKQLFLTLGDEWWWQSNRQIPINIFIKEDWRPFRYVLKTFNSKDVDLEFGPCVNLREIALKRTKKKSITLIRKID
;
A
#
# COMPACT_ATOMS: atom_id res chain seq x y z
N MET A 1 18.57 2.66 -20.98
CA MET A 1 17.09 2.60 -20.85
C MET A 1 16.56 1.16 -20.79
N SER A 2 17.19 0.18 -21.47
CA SER A 2 16.77 -1.24 -21.48
C SER A 2 16.99 -1.97 -20.15
N GLU A 3 18.15 -1.80 -19.50
CA GLU A 3 18.49 -2.55 -18.27
C GLU A 3 17.63 -2.15 -17.05
N ILE A 4 17.33 -0.86 -16.90
CA ILE A 4 16.52 -0.34 -15.79
C ILE A 4 15.09 -0.93 -15.79
N ASN A 5 14.53 -1.17 -16.98
CA ASN A 5 13.20 -1.74 -17.12
C ASN A 5 13.16 -3.23 -16.71
N SER A 6 14.24 -3.98 -16.97
CA SER A 6 14.37 -5.38 -16.59
C SER A 6 14.36 -5.53 -15.06
N THR A 7 15.17 -4.74 -14.35
CA THR A 7 15.25 -4.78 -12.88
C THR A 7 13.94 -4.36 -12.21
N ARG A 8 13.23 -3.37 -12.76
CA ARG A 8 11.90 -2.97 -12.26
C ARG A 8 10.88 -4.11 -12.37
N LYS A 9 10.89 -4.81 -13.51
CA LYS A 9 9.96 -5.91 -13.76
C LYS A 9 10.20 -7.08 -12.79
N GLU A 10 11.45 -7.44 -12.58
CA GLU A 10 11.85 -8.48 -11.61
C GLU A 10 11.43 -8.11 -10.18
N LEU A 11 11.57 -6.84 -9.80
CA LEU A 11 11.15 -6.37 -8.48
C LEU A 11 9.63 -6.48 -8.29
N ILE A 12 8.85 -6.10 -9.30
CA ILE A 12 7.38 -6.19 -9.27
C ILE A 12 6.92 -7.66 -9.25
N GLU A 13 7.56 -8.53 -10.02
CA GLU A 13 7.26 -9.97 -10.03
C GLU A 13 7.55 -10.60 -8.66
N LYS A 14 8.65 -10.21 -8.01
CA LYS A 14 9.06 -10.74 -6.71
C LYS A 14 8.28 -10.13 -5.53
N TYR A 15 8.00 -8.83 -5.58
CA TYR A 15 7.37 -8.07 -4.51
C TYR A 15 6.23 -7.21 -5.07
N PRO A 16 5.09 -7.81 -5.46
CA PRO A 16 4.00 -7.11 -6.13
C PRO A 16 3.31 -6.03 -5.28
N PHE A 17 3.57 -6.02 -3.96
CA PHE A 17 3.10 -5.03 -3.01
C PHE A 17 3.98 -3.77 -2.93
N MET A 18 5.18 -3.78 -3.52
CA MET A 18 6.08 -2.64 -3.53
C MET A 18 5.68 -1.60 -4.57
N SER A 19 5.85 -0.34 -4.21
CA SER A 19 5.59 0.81 -5.06
C SER A 19 6.81 1.72 -5.09
N TYR A 20 7.03 2.34 -6.23
CA TYR A 20 8.06 3.35 -6.42
C TYR A 20 7.41 4.66 -6.83
N VAL A 21 7.73 5.72 -6.08
CA VAL A 21 7.25 7.07 -6.33
C VAL A 21 8.43 8.03 -6.45
N THR A 22 8.26 9.10 -7.22
CA THR A 22 9.18 10.24 -7.17
C THR A 22 8.50 11.44 -6.54
N TYR A 23 9.26 12.20 -5.74
CA TYR A 23 8.81 13.41 -5.06
C TYR A 23 9.97 14.39 -4.92
N GLY A 24 9.83 15.59 -5.49
CA GLY A 24 10.88 16.63 -5.44
C GLY A 24 12.21 16.18 -6.05
N GLY A 25 12.17 15.39 -7.14
CA GLY A 25 13.35 14.85 -7.80
C GLY A 25 14.01 13.64 -7.12
N ASN A 26 13.48 13.18 -5.98
CA ASN A 26 13.98 12.01 -5.25
C ASN A 26 13.06 10.79 -5.46
N GLY A 27 13.66 9.61 -5.59
CA GLY A 27 12.94 8.33 -5.65
C GLY A 27 12.70 7.73 -4.26
N TYR A 28 11.55 7.10 -4.07
CA TYR A 28 11.18 6.43 -2.83
C TYR A 28 10.61 5.06 -3.17
N LEU A 29 11.16 4.01 -2.57
CA LEU A 29 10.69 2.64 -2.70
C LEU A 29 10.06 2.15 -1.38
N GLY A 30 8.95 1.43 -1.44
CA GLY A 30 8.20 1.07 -0.24
C GLY A 30 6.73 0.69 -0.47
N ILE A 31 5.97 0.57 0.62
CA ILE A 31 4.54 0.23 0.55
C ILE A 31 3.71 1.49 0.73
N ILE A 32 2.86 1.81 -0.25
CA ILE A 32 1.90 2.91 -0.12
C ILE A 32 0.82 2.50 0.88
N GLN A 33 0.73 3.25 1.96
CA GLN A 33 -0.28 3.09 3.00
C GLN A 33 -1.61 3.70 2.58
N ASN A 34 -1.57 4.90 2.00
CA ASN A 34 -2.74 5.59 1.50
C ASN A 34 -2.34 6.58 0.40
N HIS A 35 -3.13 6.66 -0.67
CA HIS A 35 -3.00 7.64 -1.72
C HIS A 35 -4.37 8.25 -2.01
N ASN A 36 -4.45 9.58 -1.96
CA ASN A 36 -5.62 10.34 -2.34
C ASN A 36 -5.19 11.68 -3.00
N PRO A 37 -6.10 12.51 -3.53
CA PRO A 37 -5.74 13.74 -4.24
C PRO A 37 -4.98 14.80 -3.43
N VAL A 38 -4.88 14.66 -2.10
CA VAL A 38 -4.25 15.63 -1.20
C VAL A 38 -2.98 15.07 -0.58
N ILE A 39 -3.03 13.84 -0.07
CA ILE A 39 -1.95 13.23 0.71
C ILE A 39 -1.65 11.83 0.21
N THR A 40 -0.35 11.56 0.06
CA THR A 40 0.22 10.22 -0.14
C THR A 40 1.06 9.84 1.07
N CYS A 41 0.77 8.69 1.66
CA CYS A 41 1.48 8.12 2.79
C CYS A 41 2.13 6.81 2.36
N MET A 42 3.39 6.63 2.71
CA MET A 42 4.19 5.48 2.28
C MET A 42 5.18 5.08 3.35
N TYR A 43 5.31 3.78 3.62
CA TYR A 43 6.38 3.25 4.44
C TYR A 43 7.62 3.08 3.57
N HIS A 44 8.66 3.88 3.83
CA HIS A 44 9.87 3.94 3.02
C HIS A 44 10.82 2.79 3.36
N PHE A 45 10.98 1.85 2.45
CA PHE A 45 11.78 0.64 2.66
C PHE A 45 13.27 0.96 2.85
N ASP A 46 13.81 1.89 2.08
CA ASP A 46 15.24 2.23 2.15
C ASP A 46 15.62 2.98 3.44
N SER A 47 14.64 3.40 4.24
CA SER A 47 14.88 3.95 5.58
C SER A 47 15.05 2.87 6.68
N LEU A 48 14.80 1.60 6.37
CA LEU A 48 15.04 0.49 7.30
C LEU A 48 16.55 0.22 7.38
N THR A 49 17.11 0.30 8.58
CA THR A 49 18.57 0.15 8.79
C THR A 49 18.98 -1.28 9.09
N GLN A 50 18.12 -2.06 9.76
CA GLN A 50 18.41 -3.43 10.15
C GLN A 50 17.91 -4.43 9.11
N ASP A 51 18.72 -5.44 8.79
CA ASP A 51 18.32 -6.48 7.84
C ASP A 51 17.14 -7.32 8.35
N ALA A 52 17.05 -7.51 9.68
CA ALA A 52 15.89 -8.15 10.30
C ALA A 52 14.60 -7.35 10.06
N ASP A 53 14.66 -6.02 10.15
CA ASP A 53 13.50 -5.15 9.88
C ASP A 53 13.09 -5.22 8.40
N LYS A 54 14.07 -5.25 7.48
CA LYS A 54 13.81 -5.40 6.04
C LYS A 54 13.14 -6.74 5.72
N GLN A 55 13.65 -7.83 6.30
CA GLN A 55 13.05 -9.16 6.12
C GLN A 55 11.62 -9.19 6.65
N LEU A 56 11.40 -8.71 7.88
CA LEU A 56 10.08 -8.65 8.49
C LEU A 56 9.11 -7.80 7.66
N PHE A 57 9.56 -6.64 7.17
CA PHE A 57 8.77 -5.76 6.30
C PHE A 57 8.30 -6.48 5.02
N LEU A 58 9.20 -7.23 4.38
CA LEU A 58 8.87 -8.00 3.18
C LEU A 58 7.92 -9.17 3.48
N THR A 59 8.14 -9.89 4.58
CA THR A 59 7.27 -11.01 5.01
C THR A 59 5.85 -10.53 5.28
N LEU A 60 5.69 -9.48 6.08
CA LEU A 60 4.38 -8.92 6.41
C LEU A 60 3.72 -8.23 5.19
N GLY A 61 4.52 -7.66 4.29
CA GLY A 61 4.06 -7.13 3.01
C GLY A 61 3.46 -8.21 2.11
N ASP A 62 4.13 -9.36 1.99
CA ASP A 62 3.65 -10.50 1.22
C ASP A 62 2.37 -11.09 1.83
N GLU A 63 2.36 -11.26 3.16
CA GLU A 63 1.18 -11.71 3.90
C GLU A 63 -0.03 -10.80 3.63
N TRP A 64 0.15 -9.50 3.80
CA TRP A 64 -0.90 -8.51 3.52
C TRP A 64 -1.37 -8.57 2.07
N TRP A 65 -0.46 -8.70 1.11
CA TRP A 65 -0.78 -8.72 -0.31
C TRP A 65 -1.70 -9.88 -0.68
N TRP A 66 -1.38 -11.09 -0.20
CA TRP A 66 -2.10 -12.31 -0.57
C TRP A 66 -3.34 -12.57 0.29
N GLN A 67 -3.35 -12.12 1.55
CA GLN A 67 -4.47 -12.39 2.47
C GLN A 67 -5.51 -11.27 2.51
N SER A 68 -5.16 -10.05 2.09
CA SER A 68 -6.10 -8.95 2.03
C SER A 68 -6.85 -8.91 0.68
N ASN A 69 -7.92 -8.12 0.65
CA ASN A 69 -8.57 -7.77 -0.61
C ASN A 69 -7.83 -6.67 -1.40
N ARG A 70 -6.59 -6.33 -1.00
CA ARG A 70 -5.73 -5.26 -1.56
C ARG A 70 -6.34 -3.86 -1.52
N GLN A 71 -7.45 -3.68 -0.79
CA GLN A 71 -8.09 -2.38 -0.57
C GLN A 71 -7.92 -1.90 0.87
N ILE A 72 -7.59 -2.77 1.82
CA ILE A 72 -7.35 -2.39 3.21
C ILE A 72 -5.87 -2.02 3.36
N PRO A 73 -5.51 -0.84 3.87
CA PRO A 73 -4.11 -0.50 4.16
C PRO A 73 -3.42 -1.50 5.08
N ILE A 74 -2.15 -1.77 4.82
CA ILE A 74 -1.34 -2.74 5.57
C ILE A 74 -1.34 -2.47 7.08
N ASN A 75 -1.27 -1.20 7.48
CA ASN A 75 -1.24 -0.79 8.89
C ASN A 75 -2.58 -1.00 9.63
N ILE A 76 -3.66 -1.22 8.88
CA ILE A 76 -4.98 -1.59 9.42
C ILE A 76 -5.13 -3.11 9.42
N PHE A 77 -4.65 -3.79 8.37
CA PHE A 77 -4.74 -5.23 8.22
C PHE A 77 -3.88 -5.98 9.26
N ILE A 78 -2.61 -5.58 9.42
CA ILE A 78 -1.64 -6.21 10.34
C ILE A 78 -1.21 -5.21 11.42
N LYS A 79 -2.17 -4.69 12.19
CA LYS A 79 -1.95 -3.49 13.02
C LYS A 79 -0.80 -3.61 14.03
N GLU A 80 -0.78 -4.68 14.83
CA GLU A 80 0.18 -4.80 15.94
C GLU A 80 1.58 -5.11 15.42
N ASP A 81 1.72 -6.08 14.50
CA ASP A 81 3.02 -6.46 13.94
C ASP A 81 3.60 -5.37 13.02
N TRP A 82 2.75 -4.53 12.42
CA TRP A 82 3.20 -3.43 11.57
C TRP A 82 3.57 -2.15 12.33
N ARG A 83 3.18 -2.04 13.61
CA ARG A 83 3.43 -0.87 14.45
C ARG A 83 4.92 -0.44 14.52
N PRO A 84 5.92 -1.34 14.55
CA PRO A 84 7.33 -0.96 14.56
C PRO A 84 7.74 -0.10 13.37
N PHE A 85 7.12 -0.23 12.20
CA PHE A 85 7.51 0.51 10.99
C PHE A 85 7.01 1.95 10.95
N ARG A 86 6.36 2.47 12.01
CA ARG A 86 5.88 3.85 12.04
C ARG A 86 6.97 4.88 11.81
N TYR A 87 8.21 4.60 12.21
CA TYR A 87 9.33 5.54 12.05
C TYR A 87 9.74 5.77 10.59
N VAL A 88 9.41 4.84 9.68
CA VAL A 88 9.70 4.99 8.24
C VAL A 88 8.51 5.52 7.43
N LEU A 89 7.41 5.87 8.08
CA LEU A 89 6.25 6.44 7.40
C LEU A 89 6.58 7.85 6.90
N LYS A 90 6.53 8.04 5.59
CA LYS A 90 6.64 9.33 4.92
C LYS A 90 5.27 9.80 4.46
N THR A 91 5.09 11.12 4.50
CA THR A 91 3.88 11.80 4.05
C THR A 91 4.27 12.85 3.03
N PHE A 92 3.59 12.83 1.89
CA PHE A 92 3.83 13.70 0.75
C PHE A 92 2.55 14.45 0.37
N ASN A 93 2.70 15.63 -0.22
CA ASN A 93 1.62 16.27 -0.96
C ASN A 93 1.41 15.51 -2.28
N SER A 94 0.24 14.92 -2.49
CA SER A 94 0.02 14.07 -3.67
C SER A 94 0.13 14.79 -5.01
N LYS A 95 -0.01 16.13 -5.02
CA LYS A 95 0.10 16.90 -6.27
C LYS A 95 1.52 16.85 -6.85
N ASP A 96 2.51 16.61 -6.01
CA ASP A 96 3.93 16.58 -6.40
C ASP A 96 4.50 15.15 -6.37
N VAL A 97 3.63 14.13 -6.26
CA VAL A 97 4.00 12.71 -6.25
C VAL A 97 3.70 12.11 -7.61
N ASP A 98 4.73 11.58 -8.27
CA ASP A 98 4.57 10.75 -9.46
C ASP A 98 4.73 9.27 -9.07
N LEU A 99 3.65 8.49 -9.19
CA LEU A 99 3.66 7.04 -9.00
C LEU A 99 4.16 6.36 -10.28
N GLU A 100 5.41 5.91 -10.32
CA GLU A 100 5.95 5.25 -11.50
C GLU A 100 5.43 3.82 -11.66
N PHE A 101 5.37 3.05 -10.55
CA PHE A 101 4.84 1.68 -10.55
C PHE A 101 4.41 1.21 -9.16
N GLY A 102 3.66 0.12 -9.14
CA GLY A 102 3.20 -0.57 -7.93
C GLY A 102 1.78 -0.18 -7.50
N PRO A 103 1.23 -0.88 -6.50
CA PRO A 103 -0.13 -0.67 -6.04
C PRO A 103 -0.25 0.59 -5.17
N CYS A 104 -1.47 1.11 -5.06
CA CYS A 104 -1.83 2.09 -4.05
C CYS A 104 -3.20 1.75 -3.43
N VAL A 105 -3.43 2.28 -2.24
CA VAL A 105 -4.68 2.06 -1.49
C VAL A 105 -5.31 3.41 -1.21
N ASN A 106 -6.64 3.53 -1.37
CA ASN A 106 -7.35 4.78 -1.10
C ASN A 106 -8.41 4.57 -0.01
N LEU A 107 -8.14 5.07 1.19
CA LEU A 107 -9.06 4.97 2.33
C LEU A 107 -10.44 5.56 2.04
N ARG A 108 -10.52 6.59 1.20
CA ARG A 108 -11.79 7.25 0.86
C ARG A 108 -12.71 6.32 0.07
N GLU A 109 -12.17 5.50 -0.83
CA GLU A 109 -12.96 4.56 -1.62
C GLU A 109 -13.56 3.44 -0.77
N ILE A 110 -12.83 2.96 0.23
CA ILE A 110 -13.33 1.98 1.20
C ILE A 110 -14.52 2.55 1.97
N ALA A 111 -14.40 3.80 2.43
CA ALA A 111 -15.46 4.47 3.18
C ALA A 111 -16.74 4.61 2.33
N LEU A 112 -16.61 5.01 1.07
CA LEU A 112 -17.75 5.14 0.15
C LEU A 112 -18.44 3.80 -0.15
N LYS A 113 -17.68 2.70 -0.27
CA LYS A 113 -18.24 1.36 -0.48
C LYS A 113 -19.00 0.84 0.75
N ARG A 114 -18.55 1.16 1.97
CA ARG A 114 -19.24 0.77 3.22
C ARG A 114 -20.63 1.40 3.33
N THR A 115 -20.81 2.63 2.89
CA THR A 115 -22.10 3.34 2.93
C THR A 115 -23.13 2.79 1.93
N LYS A 116 -22.69 2.15 0.84
CA LYS A 116 -23.60 1.59 -0.19
C LYS A 116 -24.17 0.20 0.14
N LYS A 117 -23.93 -0.35 1.34
CA LYS A 117 -24.51 -1.64 1.76
C LYS A 117 -26.03 -1.49 1.90
N LYS A 118 -26.77 -1.73 0.81
CA LYS A 118 -28.24 -1.71 0.78
C LYS A 118 -28.75 -2.68 1.86
N SER A 119 -29.61 -2.19 2.75
CA SER A 119 -30.41 -3.01 3.65
C SER A 119 -31.24 -3.98 2.82
N ILE A 120 -30.85 -5.25 2.78
CA ILE A 120 -31.66 -6.32 2.20
C ILE A 120 -32.69 -6.75 3.24
N THR A 121 -33.93 -6.32 3.06
CA THR A 121 -35.06 -6.84 3.83
C THR A 121 -35.43 -8.20 3.25
N LEU A 122 -35.31 -9.26 4.04
CA LEU A 122 -35.71 -10.60 3.65
C LEU A 122 -37.24 -10.66 3.59
N ILE A 123 -37.82 -10.63 2.39
CA ILE A 123 -39.26 -10.77 2.22
C ILE A 123 -39.57 -12.27 2.18
N ARG A 124 -40.20 -12.79 3.24
CA ARG A 124 -40.68 -14.18 3.27
C ARG A 124 -41.95 -14.24 2.42
N LYS A 125 -41.94 -15.03 1.33
CA LYS A 125 -43.19 -15.35 0.62
C LYS A 125 -44.05 -16.21 1.55
N ILE A 126 -45.28 -15.76 1.74
CA ILE A 126 -46.36 -16.55 2.34
C ILE A 126 -47.13 -17.08 1.12
N ASP A 127 -47.14 -18.41 0.96
CA ASP A 127 -47.97 -19.11 0.00
C ASP A 127 -49.42 -19.23 0.54
#